data_AF-A0A523VMZ2-F1
#
_entry.id   AF-A0A523VMZ2-F1
#
_cell.length_a   1.000
_cell.length_b   1.000
_cell.length_c   1.000
_cell.angle_alpha   90.00
_cell.angle_beta   90.00
_cell.angle_gamma   90.00
#
_symmetry.space_group_name_H-M   'P 1'
#
loop_
_entity.id
_entity.type
_entity.pdbx_description
1 polymer ?
#
loop_
_entity_poly.entity_id
_entity_poly.type
_entity_poly.pdbx_seq_one_letter_code
_entity_poly.pdbx_strand_id
1 'polypeptide(L)'
;MTKRIIEELKDAVVVGNVKKAKRIAEQIVKLDIPVNAGVNMLMKAMKIVDQRYERKEYFVVDVASSASAMKEAFKVLEPYIEVEPTLVKGKIIIGSLKGNVQGLGKDIVAATLQSAGFRVINLGVDISPEEFVKAAIREEAQIIAISIAMEETIPYLKDVKTILKQEKLENKIRIVIGGNAVSNDVSEEYELDAYAVDAQECVKKVKALLSQKS
;
A
#
# COMPACT_ATOMS: atom_id res chain seq x y z
N MET A 1 22.05 17.16 -7.15
CA MET A 1 21.78 16.18 -8.23
C MET A 1 20.63 15.25 -7.86
N THR A 2 20.69 14.54 -6.73
CA THR A 2 19.66 13.60 -6.25
C THR A 2 18.24 14.15 -6.20
N LYS A 3 18.02 15.30 -5.54
CA LYS A 3 16.70 15.95 -5.47
C LYS A 3 16.09 16.25 -6.84
N ARG A 4 16.93 16.62 -7.82
CA ARG A 4 16.49 16.96 -9.17
C ARG A 4 15.98 15.73 -9.92
N ILE A 5 16.67 14.60 -9.82
CA ILE A 5 16.28 13.35 -10.50
C ILE A 5 14.95 12.81 -9.93
N ILE A 6 14.79 12.86 -8.60
CA ILE A 6 13.54 12.46 -7.95
C ILE A 6 12.38 13.38 -8.37
N GLU A 7 12.62 14.68 -8.48
CA GLU A 7 11.61 15.62 -8.96
C GLU A 7 11.24 15.38 -10.43
N GLU A 8 12.23 15.06 -11.28
CA GLU A 8 11.99 14.70 -12.68
C GLU A 8 11.15 13.41 -12.79
N LEU A 9 11.29 12.46 -11.86
CA LEU A 9 10.44 11.26 -11.80
C LEU A 9 8.99 11.66 -11.54
N LYS A 10 8.76 12.54 -10.56
CA LYS A 10 7.44 13.07 -10.23
C LYS A 10 6.79 13.69 -11.47
N ASP A 11 7.50 14.60 -12.13
CA ASP A 11 6.99 15.31 -13.29
C ASP A 11 6.69 14.35 -14.45
N ALA A 12 7.54 13.35 -14.68
CA ALA A 12 7.32 12.33 -15.70
C ALA A 12 6.05 11.51 -15.44
N VAL A 13 5.76 11.17 -14.18
CA VAL A 13 4.55 10.46 -13.79
C VAL A 13 3.32 11.35 -13.90
N VAL A 14 3.39 12.59 -13.40
CA VAL A 14 2.27 13.54 -13.45
C VAL A 14 1.80 13.78 -14.89
N VAL A 15 2.71 13.88 -15.86
CA VAL A 15 2.34 14.07 -17.27
C VAL A 15 2.09 12.75 -18.04
N GLY A 16 2.09 11.59 -17.35
CA GLY A 16 1.85 10.29 -17.98
C GLY A 16 2.95 9.80 -18.93
N ASN A 17 4.18 10.28 -18.81
CA ASN A 17 5.26 9.86 -19.69
C ASN A 17 5.91 8.55 -19.21
N VAL A 18 5.35 7.43 -19.65
CA VAL A 18 5.78 6.07 -19.29
C VAL A 18 7.27 5.83 -19.56
N LYS A 19 7.75 6.15 -20.77
CA LYS A 19 9.15 5.91 -21.16
C LYS A 19 10.12 6.72 -20.30
N LYS A 20 9.78 7.98 -20.03
CA LYS A 20 10.60 8.88 -19.21
C LYS A 20 10.61 8.43 -17.75
N ALA A 21 9.45 8.08 -17.19
CA ALA A 21 9.33 7.62 -15.80
C ALA A 21 10.19 6.36 -15.57
N LYS A 22 10.09 5.36 -16.47
CA LYS A 22 10.94 4.17 -16.43
C LYS A 22 12.43 4.51 -16.49
N ARG A 23 12.85 5.33 -17.46
CA ARG A 23 14.25 5.75 -17.61
C ARG A 23 14.79 6.44 -16.35
N ILE A 24 14.00 7.29 -15.71
CA ILE A 24 14.42 7.99 -14.49
C ILE A 24 14.51 7.00 -13.31
N ALA A 25 13.59 6.03 -13.21
CA ALA A 25 13.70 4.97 -12.22
C ALA A 25 15.00 4.15 -12.40
N GLU A 26 15.37 3.83 -13.64
CA GLU A 26 16.66 3.17 -13.94
C GLU A 26 17.87 4.04 -13.54
N GLN A 27 17.77 5.36 -13.71
CA GLN A 27 18.81 6.30 -13.25
C GLN A 27 18.92 6.37 -11.73
N ILE A 28 17.80 6.30 -11.01
CA ILE A 28 17.79 6.26 -9.54
C ILE A 28 18.60 5.06 -9.06
N VAL A 29 18.33 3.88 -9.62
CA VAL A 29 19.05 2.64 -9.29
C VAL A 29 20.52 2.76 -9.68
N LYS A 30 20.84 3.19 -10.91
CA LYS A 30 22.21 3.26 -11.42
C LYS A 30 23.12 4.24 -10.65
N LEU A 31 22.53 5.28 -10.04
CA LEU A 31 23.25 6.33 -9.33
C LEU A 31 23.23 6.14 -7.81
N ASP A 32 22.81 4.97 -7.32
CA ASP A 32 22.66 4.65 -5.89
C ASP A 32 21.87 5.73 -5.13
N ILE A 33 20.85 6.28 -5.79
CA ILE A 33 19.91 7.20 -5.15
C ILE A 33 18.95 6.37 -4.28
N PRO A 34 18.65 6.78 -3.04
CA PRO A 34 17.75 6.03 -2.16
C PRO A 34 16.42 5.69 -2.85
N VAL A 35 16.22 4.41 -3.16
CA VAL A 35 15.09 3.89 -3.94
C VAL A 35 13.77 4.19 -3.25
N ASN A 36 13.75 4.11 -1.92
CA ASN A 36 12.60 4.42 -1.08
C ASN A 36 12.13 5.88 -1.28
N ALA A 37 13.04 6.81 -1.56
CA ALA A 37 12.68 8.19 -1.89
C ALA A 37 12.00 8.30 -3.26
N GLY A 38 12.41 7.47 -4.22
CA GLY A 38 11.74 7.32 -5.53
C GLY A 38 10.32 6.77 -5.39
N VAL A 39 10.12 5.69 -4.63
CA VAL A 39 8.79 5.10 -4.38
C VAL A 39 7.86 6.09 -3.69
N ASN A 40 8.36 6.80 -2.66
CA ASN A 40 7.60 7.87 -2.00
C ASN A 40 7.21 8.99 -2.98
N MET A 41 8.07 9.28 -3.96
CA MET A 41 7.77 10.30 -4.95
C MET A 41 6.71 9.85 -5.96
N LEU A 42 6.65 8.56 -6.31
CA LEU A 42 5.58 8.02 -7.15
C LEU A 42 4.19 8.25 -6.51
N MET A 43 4.06 8.02 -5.20
CA MET A 43 2.80 8.30 -4.47
C MET A 43 2.45 9.78 -4.49
N LYS A 44 3.44 10.66 -4.27
CA LYS A 44 3.24 12.12 -4.34
C LYS A 44 2.80 12.58 -5.74
N ALA A 45 3.35 11.98 -6.78
CA ALA A 45 2.96 12.27 -8.15
C ALA A 45 1.49 11.91 -8.40
N MET A 46 1.05 10.72 -7.98
CA MET A 46 -0.36 10.32 -8.11
C MET A 46 -1.30 11.21 -7.30
N LYS A 47 -0.92 11.65 -6.11
CA LYS A 47 -1.73 12.61 -5.35
C LYS A 47 -1.95 13.92 -6.11
N ILE A 48 -0.96 14.38 -6.87
CA ILE A 48 -1.11 15.57 -7.74
C ILE A 48 -2.06 15.27 -8.90
N VAL A 49 -1.95 14.09 -9.51
CA VAL A 49 -2.83 13.63 -10.59
C VAL A 49 -4.29 13.59 -10.12
N ASP A 50 -4.54 13.05 -8.92
CA ASP A 50 -5.88 13.00 -8.32
C ASP A 50 -6.44 14.40 -8.09
N GLN A 51 -5.64 15.32 -7.53
CA GLN A 51 -6.05 16.72 -7.34
C GLN A 51 -6.37 17.44 -8.66
N ARG A 52 -5.61 17.16 -9.73
CA ARG A 52 -5.89 17.72 -11.06
C ARG A 52 -7.17 17.14 -11.65
N TYR A 53 -7.43 15.86 -11.43
CA TYR A 53 -8.67 15.21 -11.86
C TYR A 53 -9.89 15.80 -11.12
N GLU A 54 -9.81 15.97 -9.79
CA GLU A 54 -10.86 16.60 -8.98
C GLU A 54 -11.16 18.04 -9.45
N ARG A 55 -10.12 18.79 -9.84
CA ARG A 55 -10.23 20.14 -10.39
C ARG A 55 -10.69 20.18 -11.86
N LYS A 56 -10.96 19.01 -12.46
CA LYS A 56 -11.32 18.85 -13.88
C LYS A 56 -10.25 19.36 -14.85
N GLU A 57 -9.00 19.42 -14.39
CA GLU A 57 -7.83 19.73 -15.22
C GLU A 57 -7.38 18.48 -16.00
N TYR A 58 -7.56 17.29 -15.42
CA TYR A 58 -7.27 15.98 -16.02
C TYR A 58 -8.55 15.20 -16.29
N PHE A 59 -8.51 14.38 -17.34
CA PHE A 59 -9.54 13.40 -17.67
C PHE A 59 -9.09 11.99 -17.32
N VAL A 60 -10.02 11.02 -17.42
CA VAL A 60 -9.76 9.60 -17.13
C VAL A 60 -8.55 9.07 -17.91
N VAL A 61 -8.36 9.50 -19.15
CA VAL A 61 -7.22 9.11 -19.99
C VAL A 61 -5.87 9.61 -19.44
N ASP A 62 -5.84 10.81 -18.85
CA ASP A 62 -4.63 11.39 -18.26
C ASP A 62 -4.25 10.66 -16.96
N VAL A 63 -5.26 10.33 -16.15
CA VAL A 63 -5.09 9.51 -14.94
C VAL A 63 -4.57 8.12 -15.31
N ALA A 64 -5.15 7.47 -16.33
CA ALA A 64 -4.71 6.17 -16.80
C ALA A 64 -3.26 6.18 -17.34
N SER A 65 -2.88 7.24 -18.05
CA SER A 65 -1.51 7.44 -18.54
C SER A 65 -0.52 7.61 -17.38
N SER A 66 -0.89 8.42 -16.38
CA SER A 66 -0.10 8.64 -15.17
C SER A 66 0.07 7.36 -14.34
N ALA A 67 -1.00 6.59 -14.16
CA ALA A 67 -0.96 5.29 -13.50
C ALA A 67 -0.05 4.30 -14.24
N SER A 68 -0.07 4.31 -15.57
CA SER A 68 0.84 3.48 -16.39
C SER A 68 2.30 3.87 -16.21
N ALA A 69 2.59 5.18 -16.15
CA ALA A 69 3.95 5.68 -15.94
C ALA A 69 4.46 5.35 -14.54
N MET A 70 3.61 5.50 -13.53
CA MET A 70 3.88 5.09 -12.15
C MET A 70 4.19 3.59 -12.05
N LYS A 71 3.36 2.75 -12.68
CA LYS A 71 3.52 1.29 -12.66
C LYS A 71 4.86 0.85 -13.27
N GLU A 72 5.22 1.40 -14.43
CA GLU A 72 6.49 1.05 -15.08
C GLU A 72 7.71 1.56 -14.31
N ALA A 73 7.63 2.72 -13.66
CA ALA A 73 8.68 3.17 -12.76
C ALA A 73 8.79 2.28 -11.51
N PHE A 74 7.66 1.95 -10.87
CA PHE A 74 7.64 1.11 -9.68
C PHE A 74 8.26 -0.26 -9.92
N LYS A 75 7.93 -0.93 -11.04
CA LYS A 75 8.54 -2.22 -11.43
C LYS A 75 10.07 -2.18 -11.46
N VAL A 76 10.67 -1.04 -11.80
CA VAL A 76 12.13 -0.88 -11.82
C VAL A 76 12.67 -0.68 -10.41
N LEU A 77 11.96 0.07 -9.57
CA LEU A 77 12.41 0.41 -8.22
C LEU A 77 12.22 -0.74 -7.22
N GLU A 78 11.12 -1.48 -7.33
CA GLU A 78 10.68 -2.49 -6.36
C GLU A 78 11.78 -3.51 -5.95
N PRO A 79 12.56 -4.09 -6.88
CA PRO A 79 13.61 -5.07 -6.53
C PRO A 79 14.78 -4.48 -5.72
N TYR A 80 14.93 -3.16 -5.70
CA TYR A 80 16.07 -2.45 -5.10
C TYR A 80 15.66 -1.70 -3.82
N ILE A 81 14.47 -1.95 -3.29
CA ILE A 81 14.01 -1.32 -2.06
C ILE A 81 14.88 -1.80 -0.89
N GLU A 82 15.44 -0.82 -0.18
CA GLU A 82 16.33 -1.07 0.93
C GLU A 82 15.52 -1.30 2.20
N VAL A 83 15.86 -2.37 2.91
CA VAL A 83 15.27 -2.74 4.19
C VAL A 83 16.06 -2.06 5.31
N GLU A 84 15.40 -1.21 6.09
CA GLU A 84 15.97 -0.69 7.32
C GLU A 84 16.25 -1.86 8.27
N PRO A 85 17.46 -1.95 8.86
CA PRO A 85 17.73 -2.94 9.90
C PRO A 85 16.96 -2.54 11.17
N THR A 86 15.70 -2.99 11.28
CA THR A 86 14.86 -2.73 12.46
C THR A 86 14.75 -3.96 13.35
N LEU A 87 14.61 -3.70 14.66
CA LEU A 87 14.40 -4.72 15.70
C LEU A 87 12.96 -5.25 15.73
N VAL A 88 12.01 -4.61 15.05
CA VAL A 88 10.59 -4.93 15.16
C VAL A 88 10.17 -5.91 14.07
N LYS A 89 10.24 -7.21 14.38
CA LYS A 89 9.83 -8.29 13.47
C LYS A 89 8.34 -8.63 13.62
N GLY A 90 7.48 -7.72 13.19
CA GLY A 90 6.07 -8.05 12.93
C GLY A 90 5.92 -8.78 11.59
N LYS A 91 5.06 -9.81 11.56
CA LYS A 91 4.61 -10.48 10.34
C LYS A 91 3.25 -9.92 9.92
N ILE A 92 3.12 -9.58 8.64
CA ILE A 92 1.96 -8.90 8.08
C ILE A 92 1.45 -9.69 6.88
N ILE A 93 0.16 -9.99 6.87
CA ILE A 93 -0.55 -10.39 5.65
C ILE A 93 -1.09 -9.12 5.00
N ILE A 94 -0.88 -8.97 3.69
CA ILE A 94 -1.47 -7.88 2.91
C ILE A 94 -2.16 -8.39 1.65
N GLY A 95 -3.31 -7.81 1.30
CA GLY A 95 -4.12 -8.23 0.15
C GLY A 95 -5.15 -7.17 -0.23
N SER A 96 -5.67 -7.24 -1.46
CA SER A 96 -6.86 -6.47 -1.84
C SER A 96 -8.10 -7.34 -1.62
N LEU A 97 -9.14 -6.77 -0.99
CA LEU A 97 -10.35 -7.51 -0.64
C LEU A 97 -11.09 -8.01 -1.89
N LYS A 98 -11.81 -9.12 -1.76
CA LYS A 98 -12.65 -9.71 -2.81
C LYS A 98 -13.36 -8.66 -3.67
N GLY A 99 -13.30 -8.81 -4.99
CA GLY A 99 -13.81 -7.87 -6.00
C GLY A 99 -12.84 -6.75 -6.39
N ASN A 100 -11.82 -6.46 -5.59
CA ASN A 100 -10.82 -5.44 -5.90
C ASN A 100 -9.70 -6.02 -6.76
N VAL A 101 -9.69 -5.69 -8.05
CA VAL A 101 -8.67 -6.14 -9.02
C VAL A 101 -7.48 -5.18 -9.15
N GLN A 102 -7.59 -3.97 -8.58
CA GLN A 102 -6.49 -3.00 -8.57
C GLN A 102 -5.51 -3.33 -7.42
N GLY A 103 -4.21 -3.34 -7.71
CA GLY A 103 -3.18 -3.81 -6.77
C GLY A 103 -1.99 -2.88 -6.55
N LEU A 104 -1.80 -1.83 -7.35
CA LEU A 104 -0.56 -1.03 -7.30
C LEU A 104 -0.37 -0.31 -5.96
N GLY A 105 -1.42 0.29 -5.40
CA GLY A 105 -1.35 0.93 -4.09
C GLY A 105 -0.98 -0.06 -2.98
N LYS A 106 -1.59 -1.25 -3.00
CA LYS A 106 -1.25 -2.37 -2.12
C LYS A 106 0.22 -2.77 -2.25
N ASP A 107 0.73 -2.92 -3.46
CA ASP A 107 2.12 -3.34 -3.69
C ASP A 107 3.12 -2.30 -3.16
N ILE A 108 2.81 -1.02 -3.32
CA ILE A 108 3.62 0.07 -2.74
C ILE A 108 3.57 0.04 -1.21
N VAL A 109 2.40 -0.18 -0.61
CA VAL A 109 2.26 -0.34 0.85
C VAL A 109 3.06 -1.55 1.34
N ALA A 110 2.95 -2.70 0.64
CA ALA A 110 3.68 -3.91 0.96
C ALA A 110 5.19 -3.66 0.94
N ALA A 111 5.69 -3.00 -0.11
CA ALA A 111 7.10 -2.69 -0.25
C ALA A 111 7.58 -1.65 0.79
N THR A 112 6.74 -0.70 1.17
CA THR A 112 7.04 0.28 2.22
C THR A 112 7.07 -0.35 3.62
N LEU A 113 6.21 -1.33 3.88
CA LEU A 113 6.26 -2.13 5.10
C LEU A 113 7.51 -3.01 5.14
N GLN A 114 7.89 -3.63 4.02
CA GLN A 114 9.15 -4.38 3.90
C GLN A 114 10.35 -3.47 4.15
N SER A 115 10.37 -2.28 3.56
CA SER A 115 11.45 -1.32 3.78
C SER A 115 11.55 -0.89 5.24
N ALA A 116 10.44 -0.87 5.97
CA ALA A 116 10.39 -0.59 7.41
C ALA A 116 10.76 -1.82 8.29
N GLY A 117 11.26 -2.91 7.70
CA GLY A 117 11.75 -4.10 8.40
C GLY A 117 10.72 -5.16 8.76
N PHE A 118 9.48 -5.04 8.26
CA PHE A 118 8.44 -6.04 8.51
C PHE A 118 8.56 -7.24 7.56
N ARG A 119 8.17 -8.42 8.04
CA ARG A 119 7.97 -9.59 7.17
C ARG A 119 6.58 -9.50 6.56
N VAL A 120 6.49 -9.19 5.28
CA VAL A 120 5.23 -8.99 4.56
C VAL A 120 4.96 -10.16 3.62
N ILE A 121 3.77 -10.75 3.72
CA ILE A 121 3.23 -11.77 2.82
C ILE A 121 2.10 -11.13 2.03
N ASN A 122 2.34 -10.88 0.75
CA ASN A 122 1.37 -10.30 -0.17
C ASN A 122 0.55 -11.42 -0.82
N LEU A 123 -0.74 -11.49 -0.50
CA LEU A 123 -1.67 -12.47 -1.06
C LEU A 123 -2.13 -12.13 -2.47
N GLY A 124 -1.90 -10.89 -2.92
CA GLY A 124 -2.36 -10.40 -4.21
C GLY A 124 -3.71 -9.69 -4.10
N VAL A 125 -4.51 -9.83 -5.15
CA VAL A 125 -5.79 -9.12 -5.34
C VAL A 125 -6.94 -10.13 -5.32
N ASP A 126 -8.16 -9.64 -5.12
CA ASP A 126 -9.37 -10.48 -5.07
C ASP A 126 -9.33 -11.58 -3.98
N ILE A 127 -8.91 -11.22 -2.77
CA ILE A 127 -8.70 -12.16 -1.66
C ILE A 127 -9.94 -12.23 -0.79
N SER A 128 -10.43 -13.47 -0.56
CA SER A 128 -11.58 -13.69 0.31
C SER A 128 -11.25 -13.46 1.79
N PRO A 129 -12.25 -13.10 2.63
CA PRO A 129 -12.08 -12.99 4.08
C PRO A 129 -11.45 -14.24 4.72
N GLU A 130 -11.83 -15.43 4.28
CA GLU A 130 -11.32 -16.70 4.77
C GLU A 130 -9.84 -16.89 4.44
N GLU A 131 -9.41 -16.50 3.23
CA GLU A 131 -8.02 -16.59 2.81
C GLU A 131 -7.11 -15.67 3.62
N PHE A 132 -7.57 -14.45 3.93
CA PHE A 132 -6.84 -13.54 4.81
C PHE A 132 -6.57 -14.18 6.18
N VAL A 133 -7.62 -14.70 6.83
CA VAL A 133 -7.47 -15.28 8.17
C VAL A 133 -6.66 -16.56 8.14
N LYS A 134 -6.89 -17.46 7.16
CA LYS A 134 -6.10 -18.69 7.00
C LYS A 134 -4.61 -18.39 6.79
N ALA A 135 -4.29 -17.42 5.94
CA ALA A 135 -2.91 -17.01 5.72
C ALA A 135 -2.29 -16.42 6.99
N ALA A 136 -3.04 -15.59 7.72
CA ALA A 136 -2.56 -14.99 8.96
C ALA A 136 -2.27 -16.05 10.03
N ILE A 137 -3.12 -17.07 10.16
CA ILE A 137 -2.88 -18.23 11.03
C ILE A 137 -1.63 -18.99 10.58
N ARG A 138 -1.57 -19.37 9.29
CA ARG A 138 -0.48 -20.20 8.74
C ARG A 138 0.89 -19.53 8.90
N GLU A 139 0.96 -18.22 8.65
CA GLU A 139 2.21 -17.47 8.73
C GLU A 139 2.49 -16.93 10.13
N GLU A 140 1.55 -17.08 11.08
CA GLU A 140 1.59 -16.47 12.42
C GLU A 140 1.73 -14.95 12.35
N ALA A 141 0.96 -14.32 11.45
CA ALA A 141 0.93 -12.88 11.29
C ALA A 141 0.19 -12.21 12.45
N GLN A 142 0.70 -11.06 12.89
CA GLN A 142 0.04 -10.24 13.91
C GLN A 142 -0.86 -9.17 13.29
N ILE A 143 -0.68 -8.88 12.00
CA ILE A 143 -1.44 -7.86 11.28
C ILE A 143 -2.02 -8.44 9.99
N ILE A 144 -3.28 -8.12 9.71
CA ILE A 144 -3.90 -8.20 8.39
C ILE A 144 -4.09 -6.78 7.86
N ALA A 145 -3.41 -6.43 6.77
CA ALA A 145 -3.56 -5.17 6.06
C ALA A 145 -4.43 -5.37 4.81
N ILE A 146 -5.56 -4.67 4.73
CA ILE A 146 -6.55 -4.85 3.66
C ILE A 146 -6.63 -3.58 2.81
N SER A 147 -6.39 -3.73 1.51
CA SER A 147 -6.55 -2.66 0.53
C SER A 147 -7.96 -2.72 -0.08
N ILE A 148 -8.65 -1.57 -0.08
CA ILE A 148 -10.01 -1.42 -0.58
C ILE A 148 -10.10 -0.19 -1.49
N ALA A 149 -10.45 -0.43 -2.75
CA ALA A 149 -10.63 0.57 -3.80
C ALA A 149 -12.06 0.60 -4.38
N MET A 150 -12.96 -0.29 -3.92
CA MET A 150 -14.35 -0.39 -4.35
C MET A 150 -15.28 -0.41 -3.13
N GLU A 151 -16.21 0.54 -3.06
CA GLU A 151 -17.12 0.71 -1.91
C GLU A 151 -18.02 -0.52 -1.70
N GLU A 152 -18.40 -1.21 -2.78
CA GLU A 152 -19.25 -2.40 -2.77
C GLU A 152 -18.61 -3.57 -2.02
N THR A 153 -17.31 -3.51 -1.77
CA THR A 153 -16.54 -4.56 -1.11
C THR A 153 -16.35 -4.32 0.39
N ILE A 154 -16.65 -3.12 0.88
CA ILE A 154 -16.56 -2.75 2.30
C ILE A 154 -17.33 -3.72 3.21
N PRO A 155 -18.55 -4.19 2.87
CA PRO A 155 -19.28 -5.12 3.73
C PRO A 155 -18.52 -6.41 4.08
N TYR A 156 -17.60 -6.88 3.22
CA TYR A 156 -16.79 -8.08 3.47
C TYR A 156 -15.78 -7.91 4.61
N LEU A 157 -15.51 -6.68 5.07
CA LEU A 157 -14.71 -6.43 6.28
C LEU A 157 -15.32 -7.08 7.53
N LYS A 158 -16.65 -7.09 7.61
CA LYS A 158 -17.39 -7.73 8.71
C LYS A 158 -17.14 -9.23 8.75
N ASP A 159 -16.96 -9.87 7.60
CA ASP A 159 -16.70 -11.31 7.51
C ASP A 159 -15.31 -11.63 8.05
N VAL A 160 -14.29 -10.83 7.71
CA VAL A 160 -12.92 -10.98 8.27
C VAL A 160 -12.97 -10.94 9.79
N LYS A 161 -13.65 -9.94 10.36
CA LYS A 161 -13.78 -9.78 11.81
C LYS A 161 -14.56 -10.95 12.44
N THR A 162 -15.63 -11.39 11.79
CA THR A 162 -16.46 -12.51 12.26
C THR A 162 -15.64 -13.79 12.32
N ILE A 163 -14.83 -14.08 11.31
CA ILE A 163 -13.96 -15.25 11.26
C ILE A 163 -12.90 -15.16 12.37
N LEU A 164 -12.24 -14.01 12.55
CA LEU A 164 -11.27 -13.82 13.65
C LEU A 164 -11.90 -14.05 15.03
N LYS A 165 -13.14 -13.62 15.24
CA LYS A 165 -13.88 -13.85 16.49
C LYS A 165 -14.20 -15.33 16.71
N GLN A 166 -14.67 -16.03 15.67
CA GLN A 166 -14.94 -17.46 15.72
C GLN A 166 -13.68 -18.28 16.05
N GLU A 167 -12.54 -17.88 15.49
CA GLU A 167 -11.23 -18.49 15.74
C GLU A 167 -10.57 -18.01 17.06
N LYS A 168 -11.21 -17.07 17.80
CA LYS A 168 -10.68 -16.46 19.04
C LYS A 168 -9.32 -15.76 18.84
N LEU A 169 -9.14 -15.12 17.69
CA LEU A 169 -7.93 -14.42 17.25
C LEU A 169 -8.05 -12.89 17.28
N GLU A 170 -9.22 -12.34 17.60
CA GLU A 170 -9.50 -10.90 17.64
C GLU A 170 -8.55 -10.08 18.54
N ASN A 171 -7.98 -10.70 19.58
CA ASN A 171 -6.98 -10.05 20.45
C ASN A 171 -5.52 -10.32 20.02
N LYS A 172 -5.29 -11.18 19.02
CA LYS A 172 -3.95 -11.61 18.55
C LYS A 172 -3.59 -11.04 17.18
N ILE A 173 -4.59 -10.83 16.33
CA ILE A 173 -4.43 -10.36 14.96
C ILE A 173 -5.18 -9.04 14.83
N ARG A 174 -4.46 -7.96 14.51
CA ARG A 174 -5.04 -6.63 14.28
C ARG A 174 -5.29 -6.41 12.80
N ILE A 175 -6.34 -5.65 12.48
CA ILE A 175 -6.71 -5.29 11.12
C ILE A 175 -6.38 -3.82 10.86
N VAL A 176 -5.64 -3.56 9.77
CA VAL A 176 -5.42 -2.22 9.23
C VAL A 176 -6.08 -2.13 7.86
N ILE A 177 -6.91 -1.12 7.63
CA ILE A 177 -7.50 -0.86 6.32
C ILE A 177 -6.90 0.38 5.65
N GLY A 178 -6.92 0.40 4.32
CA GLY A 178 -6.57 1.58 3.53
C GLY A 178 -7.01 1.44 2.08
N GLY A 179 -6.84 2.52 1.31
CA GLY A 179 -7.27 2.62 -0.08
C GLY A 179 -8.38 3.65 -0.27
N ASN A 180 -8.64 3.99 -1.53
CA ASN A 180 -9.39 5.21 -1.88
C ASN A 180 -10.89 5.15 -1.55
N ALA A 181 -11.43 3.95 -1.32
CA ALA A 181 -12.84 3.74 -1.01
C ALA A 181 -13.14 3.65 0.49
N VAL A 182 -12.13 3.82 1.36
CA VAL A 182 -12.31 3.74 2.82
C VAL A 182 -11.76 4.95 3.54
N SER A 183 -12.28 5.18 4.74
CA SER A 183 -11.93 6.29 5.62
C SER A 183 -11.78 5.81 7.07
N ASN A 184 -11.43 6.73 7.97
CA ASN A 184 -11.45 6.44 9.40
C ASN A 184 -12.87 6.07 9.89
N ASP A 185 -13.91 6.71 9.36
CA ASP A 185 -15.30 6.42 9.72
C ASP A 185 -15.67 4.96 9.41
N VAL A 186 -15.19 4.42 8.27
CA VAL A 186 -15.37 3.00 7.93
C VAL A 186 -14.66 2.10 8.94
N SER A 187 -13.44 2.47 9.36
CA SER A 187 -12.73 1.71 10.41
C SER A 187 -13.49 1.70 11.73
N GLU A 188 -14.12 2.81 12.10
CA GLU A 188 -14.92 2.92 13.32
C GLU A 188 -16.24 2.14 13.22
N GLU A 189 -16.96 2.29 12.11
CA GLU A 189 -18.23 1.60 11.85
C GLU A 189 -18.07 0.07 11.88
N TYR A 190 -16.99 -0.44 11.28
CA TYR A 190 -16.68 -1.87 11.26
C TYR A 190 -15.83 -2.31 12.45
N GLU A 191 -15.56 -1.39 13.39
CA GLU A 191 -14.82 -1.62 14.62
C GLU A 191 -13.46 -2.33 14.36
N LEU A 192 -12.69 -1.80 13.41
CA LEU A 192 -11.36 -2.28 13.01
C LEU A 192 -10.26 -1.50 13.76
N ASP A 193 -9.04 -2.05 13.81
CA ASP A 193 -8.00 -1.51 14.69
C ASP A 193 -7.33 -0.22 14.18
N ALA A 194 -7.26 -0.03 12.85
CA ALA A 194 -6.75 1.21 12.29
C ALA A 194 -7.15 1.44 10.82
N TYR A 195 -7.29 2.71 10.47
CA TYR A 195 -7.23 3.23 9.11
C TYR A 195 -5.88 3.91 8.85
N ALA A 196 -5.36 3.77 7.63
CA ALA A 196 -4.18 4.48 7.15
C ALA A 196 -4.44 5.15 5.79
N VAL A 197 -4.17 6.46 5.70
CA VAL A 197 -4.40 7.25 4.48
C VAL A 197 -3.35 6.98 3.39
N ASP A 198 -2.15 6.57 3.79
CA ASP A 198 -1.05 6.27 2.88
C ASP A 198 -0.08 5.22 3.46
N ALA A 199 0.92 4.82 2.67
CA ALA A 199 1.88 3.80 3.05
C ALA A 199 2.74 4.19 4.28
N GLN A 200 3.05 5.48 4.46
CA GLN A 200 3.83 5.96 5.59
C GLN A 200 3.01 5.95 6.88
N GLU A 201 1.75 6.35 6.80
CA GLU A 201 0.82 6.20 7.92
C GLU A 201 0.58 4.72 8.25
N CYS A 202 0.47 3.84 7.25
CA CYS A 202 0.33 2.40 7.48
C CYS A 202 1.48 1.84 8.32
N VAL A 203 2.74 2.18 7.99
CA VAL A 203 3.91 1.83 8.81
C VAL A 203 3.76 2.32 10.25
N LYS A 204 3.32 3.56 10.47
CA LYS A 204 3.12 4.13 11.82
C LYS A 204 2.04 3.39 12.60
N LYS A 205 0.88 3.12 11.99
CA LYS A 205 -0.23 2.40 12.61
C LYS A 205 0.17 0.98 12.98
N VAL A 206 0.84 0.27 12.06
CA VAL A 206 1.38 -1.07 12.31
C VAL A 206 2.36 -1.07 13.49
N LYS A 207 3.33 -0.14 13.51
CA LYS A 207 4.28 -0.02 14.64
C LYS A 207 3.56 0.21 15.97
N ALA A 208 2.54 1.07 15.97
CA ALA A 208 1.76 1.35 17.17
C ALA A 208 0.98 0.12 17.65
N LEU A 209 0.29 -0.58 16.75
CA LEU A 209 -0.48 -1.79 17.07
C LEU A 209 0.40 -2.92 17.60
N LEU A 210 1.59 -3.12 17.03
CA LEU A 210 2.54 -4.14 17.50
C LEU A 210 3.21 -3.79 18.84
N SER A 211 3.27 -2.49 19.19
CA SER A 211 3.88 -2.03 20.44
C SER A 211 2.89 -2.06 21.62
N GLN A 212 1.58 -2.08 21.35
CA GLN A 212 0.56 -2.29 22.36
C GLN A 212 0.58 -3.76 22.79
N LYS A 213 1.34 -4.06 23.85
CA LYS A 213 1.29 -5.38 24.49
C LYS A 213 -0.13 -5.65 24.98
N SER A 214 -0.70 -6.79 24.56
CA SER A 214 -1.84 -7.43 25.23
C SER A 214 -1.45 -7.90 26.63
#